data_AF-A0A9R1RVR9-F1
#
_entry.id   AF-A0A9R1RVR9-F1
#
_cell.length_a   1.000
_cell.length_b   1.000
_cell.length_c   1.000
_cell.angle_alpha   90.00
_cell.angle_beta   90.00
_cell.angle_gamma   90.00
#
_symmetry.space_group_name_H-M   'P 1'
#
loop_
_entity.id
_entity.type
_entity.pdbx_description
1 polymer ?
#
loop_
_entity_poly.entity_id
_entity_poly.type
_entity_poly.pdbx_seq_one_letter_code
_entity_poly.pdbx_strand_id
1 'polypeptide(L)'
;MDKDLTLWLVDKFNCDTEELEFDEGISIPVRPLVKFVLGIPSGPIKVIEGLHVDDALYEQYTWDTRGKKAKEVAEEMCSITEEEPFCIAFMMAILAIYLAPNTSVSVSRSFLGAARQVGNLKQMDWCNLVADCLFKGIKDYKQSDRLCVHVKGCVHILSVIFIDLAKHPTLIVPDGFPRLSVVTTEMGCFTSKWVVAHPFGSFVPVRCLEESVYAPVLNNMPNGNTVEGVKCSDSDSNTDALADQFAITDTDQNNNKHPILAELGNARTTHNTSSSPIVEHVVLDTPARASGT
;
A
#
# COMPACT_ATOMS: atom_id res chain seq x y z
N MET A 1 -0.58 4.26 16.35
CA MET A 1 -1.26 5.55 16.09
C MET A 1 -2.31 5.74 17.16
N ASP A 2 -2.56 6.99 17.55
CA ASP A 2 -3.54 7.30 18.56
C ASP A 2 -4.97 7.16 18.05
N LYS A 3 -5.81 6.47 18.82
CA LYS A 3 -7.18 6.13 18.42
C LYS A 3 -8.06 7.38 18.30
N ASP A 4 -7.90 8.33 19.20
CA ASP A 4 -8.76 9.52 19.26
C ASP A 4 -8.49 10.44 18.07
N LEU A 5 -7.21 10.66 17.75
CA LEU A 5 -6.82 11.37 16.53
C LEU A 5 -7.36 10.68 15.26
N THR A 6 -7.23 9.36 15.16
CA THR A 6 -7.75 8.63 13.99
C THR A 6 -9.26 8.80 13.85
N LEU A 7 -10.03 8.64 14.93
CA LEU A 7 -11.48 8.79 14.88
C LEU A 7 -11.90 10.23 14.56
N TRP A 8 -11.19 11.23 15.08
CA TRP A 8 -11.42 12.63 14.75
C TRP A 8 -11.19 12.92 13.26
N LEU A 9 -10.10 12.40 12.67
CA LEU A 9 -9.84 12.57 11.23
C LEU A 9 -10.86 11.84 10.36
N VAL A 10 -11.30 10.66 10.78
CA VAL A 10 -12.36 9.91 10.12
C VAL A 10 -13.67 10.70 10.14
N ASP A 11 -14.00 11.36 11.25
CA ASP A 11 -15.17 12.23 11.36
C ASP A 11 -15.09 13.41 10.38
N LYS A 12 -13.94 14.09 10.32
CA LYS A 12 -13.66 15.22 9.41
C LYS A 12 -13.57 14.85 7.91
N PHE A 13 -13.44 13.57 7.57
CA PHE A 13 -13.34 13.14 6.17
C PHE A 13 -14.71 13.08 5.48
N ASN A 14 -14.89 13.80 4.37
CA ASN A 14 -16.11 13.75 3.57
C ASN A 14 -16.01 12.68 2.47
N CYS A 15 -16.88 11.68 2.52
CA CYS A 15 -16.87 10.56 1.57
C CYS A 15 -17.40 10.91 0.18
N ASP A 16 -18.16 12.00 0.02
CA ASP A 16 -18.72 12.39 -1.27
C ASP A 16 -17.73 13.23 -2.07
N THR A 17 -16.92 14.04 -1.39
CA THR A 17 -15.87 14.88 -2.00
C THR A 17 -14.48 14.23 -1.97
N GLU A 18 -14.28 13.21 -1.12
CA GLU A 18 -12.97 12.58 -0.85
C GLU A 18 -11.93 13.51 -0.19
N GLU A 19 -12.40 14.48 0.58
CA GLU A 19 -11.59 15.53 1.19
C GLU A 19 -11.60 15.47 2.73
N LEU A 20 -10.50 15.89 3.35
CA LEU A 20 -10.48 16.24 4.77
C LEU A 20 -10.94 17.68 4.93
N GLU A 21 -12.07 17.87 5.60
CA GLU A 21 -12.68 19.17 5.82
C GLU A 21 -12.36 19.66 7.23
N PHE A 22 -11.62 20.76 7.32
CA PHE A 22 -11.32 21.44 8.58
C PHE A 22 -12.14 22.73 8.70
N ASP A 23 -12.07 23.32 9.88
CA ASP A 23 -12.75 24.60 10.12
C ASP A 23 -12.14 25.71 9.23
N GLU A 24 -12.83 26.84 9.07
CA GLU A 24 -12.46 27.94 8.14
C GLU A 24 -12.58 27.60 6.64
N GLY A 25 -13.21 26.49 6.28
CA GLY A 25 -13.41 26.11 4.88
C GLY A 25 -12.14 25.56 4.22
N ILE A 26 -11.16 25.13 5.02
CA ILE A 26 -9.98 24.41 4.52
C ILE A 26 -10.43 23.00 4.13
N SER A 27 -10.34 22.68 2.85
CA SER A 27 -10.61 21.35 2.32
C SER A 27 -9.37 20.77 1.63
N ILE A 28 -9.04 19.53 1.97
CA ILE A 28 -7.80 18.88 1.54
C ILE A 28 -8.13 17.59 0.78
N PRO A 29 -7.92 17.53 -0.55
CA PRO A 29 -8.19 16.31 -1.33
C PRO A 29 -7.21 15.20 -0.95
N VAL A 30 -7.73 14.05 -0.49
CA VAL A 30 -6.87 12.97 0.02
C VAL A 30 -6.32 12.08 -1.09
N ARG A 31 -7.14 11.74 -2.10
CA ARG A 31 -6.74 10.85 -3.20
C ARG A 31 -5.42 11.25 -3.89
N PRO A 32 -5.23 12.51 -4.35
CA PRO A 32 -3.97 12.89 -5.01
C PRO A 32 -2.76 12.85 -4.07
N LEU A 33 -2.97 12.95 -2.75
CA LEU A 33 -1.90 12.92 -1.75
C LEU A 33 -1.37 11.52 -1.46
N VAL A 34 -2.13 10.46 -1.75
CA VAL A 34 -1.74 9.06 -1.43
C VAL A 34 -0.36 8.70 -2.00
N LYS A 35 -0.06 9.11 -3.24
CA LYS A 35 1.24 8.89 -3.89
C LYS A 35 2.39 9.55 -3.12
N PHE A 36 2.18 10.79 -2.67
CA PHE A 36 3.18 11.56 -1.95
C PHE A 36 3.34 11.07 -0.51
N VAL A 37 2.26 10.61 0.10
CA VAL A 37 2.27 10.07 1.46
C VAL A 37 3.01 8.73 1.49
N LEU A 38 2.64 7.80 0.63
CA LEU A 38 3.11 6.40 0.70
C LEU A 38 4.32 6.10 -0.21
N GLY A 39 4.50 6.85 -1.30
CA GLY A 39 5.55 6.58 -2.28
C GLY A 39 5.35 5.31 -3.11
N ILE A 40 4.12 4.79 -3.15
CA ILE A 40 3.77 3.60 -3.92
C ILE A 40 3.43 3.95 -5.38
N PRO A 41 3.45 2.98 -6.30
CA PRO A 41 3.18 3.25 -7.70
C PRO A 41 1.75 3.78 -7.95
N SER A 42 1.65 4.71 -8.89
CA SER A 42 0.42 5.21 -9.49
C SER A 42 0.60 5.12 -11.00
N GLY A 43 0.51 3.89 -11.50
CA GLY A 43 0.71 3.58 -12.91
C GLY A 43 -0.60 3.49 -13.70
N PRO A 44 -0.53 3.24 -15.01
CA PRO A 44 -1.71 3.21 -15.88
C PRO A 44 -2.56 1.94 -15.75
N ILE A 45 -2.03 0.86 -15.16
CA ILE A 45 -2.74 -0.42 -15.06
C ILE A 45 -3.60 -0.41 -13.80
N LYS A 46 -4.92 -0.41 -13.96
CA LYS A 46 -5.84 -0.51 -12.82
C LYS A 46 -5.66 -1.84 -12.10
N VAL A 47 -5.61 -1.82 -10.77
CA VAL A 47 -5.67 -3.05 -9.98
C VAL A 47 -7.10 -3.59 -9.99
N ILE A 48 -7.28 -4.80 -10.52
CA ILE A 48 -8.59 -5.46 -10.60
C ILE A 48 -8.65 -6.54 -9.52
N GLU A 49 -9.68 -6.47 -8.68
CA GLU A 49 -10.00 -7.48 -7.69
C GLU A 49 -10.67 -8.71 -8.32
N GLY A 50 -10.42 -9.89 -7.76
CA GLY A 50 -11.11 -11.12 -8.15
C GLY A 50 -10.63 -11.71 -9.48
N LEU A 51 -9.46 -11.27 -9.99
CA LEU A 51 -8.81 -11.91 -11.12
C LEU A 51 -8.54 -13.39 -10.81
N HIS A 52 -8.84 -14.26 -11.79
CA HIS A 52 -8.66 -15.70 -11.66
C HIS A 52 -7.18 -16.05 -11.41
N VAL A 53 -6.96 -17.01 -10.52
CA VAL A 53 -5.65 -17.59 -10.19
C VAL A 53 -5.79 -19.11 -10.18
N ASP A 54 -4.69 -19.82 -10.36
CA ASP A 54 -4.71 -21.28 -10.26
C ASP A 54 -5.05 -21.72 -8.84
N ASP A 55 -5.69 -22.90 -8.75
CA ASP A 55 -6.17 -23.45 -7.49
C ASP A 55 -5.04 -23.63 -6.46
N ALA A 56 -3.84 -24.02 -6.91
CA ALA A 56 -2.69 -24.22 -6.02
C ALA A 56 -2.27 -22.90 -5.33
N LEU A 57 -2.17 -21.81 -6.09
CA LEU A 57 -1.89 -20.48 -5.53
C LEU A 57 -3.03 -20.00 -4.63
N TYR A 58 -4.29 -20.24 -5.01
CA TYR A 58 -5.44 -19.87 -4.19
C TYR A 58 -5.45 -20.60 -2.84
N GLU A 59 -5.19 -21.91 -2.86
CA GLU A 59 -5.11 -22.77 -1.68
C GLU A 59 -3.95 -22.37 -0.77
N GLN A 60 -2.80 -21.99 -1.33
CA GLN A 60 -1.63 -21.54 -0.55
C GLN A 60 -1.93 -20.36 0.39
N TYR A 61 -2.81 -19.44 -0.04
CA TYR A 61 -3.21 -18.26 0.73
C TYR A 61 -4.58 -18.44 1.42
N THR A 62 -5.09 -19.67 1.46
CA THR A 62 -6.34 -20.03 2.13
C THR A 62 -6.06 -20.87 3.37
N TRP A 63 -6.69 -20.50 4.47
CA TRP A 63 -6.78 -21.31 5.68
C TRP A 63 -8.25 -21.62 5.95
N ASP A 64 -8.61 -22.90 5.82
CA ASP A 64 -9.99 -23.38 5.87
C ASP A 64 -10.86 -22.65 4.81
N THR A 65 -11.75 -21.75 5.22
CA THR A 65 -12.58 -20.95 4.30
C THR A 65 -12.10 -19.50 4.16
N ARG A 66 -11.09 -19.09 4.94
CA ARG A 66 -10.66 -17.69 5.10
C ARG A 66 -9.27 -17.45 4.54
N GLY A 67 -8.95 -16.19 4.27
CA GLY A 67 -7.57 -15.84 3.92
C GLY A 67 -6.62 -16.18 5.06
N LYS A 68 -5.41 -16.59 4.73
CA LYS A 68 -4.33 -16.83 5.69
C LYS A 68 -4.02 -15.58 6.51
N LYS A 69 -3.54 -15.73 7.75
CA LYS A 69 -3.15 -14.59 8.58
C LYS A 69 -1.95 -13.88 7.98
N ALA A 70 -1.99 -12.55 7.96
CA ALA A 70 -0.90 -11.77 7.37
C ALA A 70 0.44 -11.99 8.10
N LYS A 71 0.39 -12.26 9.40
CA LYS A 71 1.58 -12.62 10.21
C LYS A 71 2.23 -13.91 9.73
N GLU A 72 1.44 -14.95 9.47
CA GLU A 72 1.93 -16.23 8.97
C GLU A 72 2.55 -16.07 7.58
N VAL A 73 1.88 -15.31 6.68
CA VAL A 73 2.43 -15.01 5.35
C VAL A 73 3.75 -14.25 5.45
N ALA A 74 3.86 -13.27 6.35
CA ALA A 74 5.09 -12.51 6.56
C ALA A 74 6.22 -13.38 7.14
N GLU A 75 5.92 -14.32 8.03
CA GLU A 75 6.89 -15.28 8.58
C GLU A 75 7.38 -16.26 7.50
N GLU A 76 6.49 -16.78 6.67
CA GLU A 76 6.83 -17.66 5.56
C GLU A 76 7.64 -16.96 4.48
N MET A 77 7.28 -15.70 4.17
CA MET A 77 7.99 -14.84 3.21
C MET A 77 9.48 -14.73 3.54
N CYS A 78 9.87 -14.74 4.82
CA CYS A 78 11.28 -14.68 5.23
C CYS A 78 12.11 -15.89 4.80
N SER A 79 11.47 -17.02 4.47
CA SER A 79 12.13 -18.24 4.01
C SER A 79 12.12 -18.40 2.48
N ILE A 80 11.45 -17.51 1.75
CA ILE A 80 11.35 -17.55 0.30
C ILE A 80 12.60 -16.95 -0.32
N THR A 81 13.26 -17.69 -1.21
CA THR A 81 14.46 -17.25 -1.93
C THR A 81 14.17 -16.87 -3.39
N GLU A 82 13.04 -17.32 -3.92
CA GLU A 82 12.61 -17.07 -5.30
C GLU A 82 11.92 -15.71 -5.41
N GLU A 83 12.28 -14.90 -6.41
CA GLU A 83 11.80 -13.52 -6.55
C GLU A 83 10.27 -13.44 -6.70
N GLU A 84 9.68 -14.21 -7.62
CA GLU A 84 8.25 -14.12 -7.91
C GLU A 84 7.37 -14.54 -6.71
N PRO A 85 7.57 -15.72 -6.07
CA PRO A 85 6.85 -16.08 -4.86
C PRO A 85 7.07 -15.10 -3.70
N PHE A 86 8.29 -14.54 -3.57
CA PHE A 86 8.57 -13.52 -2.55
C PHE A 86 7.76 -12.24 -2.81
N CYS A 87 7.73 -11.75 -4.05
CA CYS A 87 6.96 -10.58 -4.43
C CYS A 87 5.47 -10.78 -4.17
N ILE A 88 4.91 -11.95 -4.51
CA ILE A 88 3.51 -12.26 -4.23
C ILE A 88 3.26 -12.25 -2.71
N ALA A 89 4.08 -12.96 -1.93
CA ALA A 89 3.92 -13.01 -0.48
C ALA A 89 4.04 -11.62 0.17
N PHE A 90 5.01 -10.81 -0.28
CA PHE A 90 5.20 -9.43 0.17
C PHE A 90 3.97 -8.59 -0.12
N MET A 91 3.45 -8.63 -1.36
CA MET A 91 2.27 -7.88 -1.76
C MET A 91 1.05 -8.28 -0.92
N MET A 92 0.83 -9.59 -0.72
CA MET A 92 -0.29 -10.07 0.09
C MET A 92 -0.17 -9.67 1.56
N ALA A 93 1.04 -9.71 2.14
CA ALA A 93 1.29 -9.30 3.51
C ALA A 93 1.12 -7.77 3.69
N ILE A 94 1.73 -6.94 2.84
CA ILE A 94 1.68 -5.49 2.98
C ILE A 94 0.28 -4.92 2.73
N LEU A 95 -0.50 -5.52 1.81
CA LEU A 95 -1.92 -5.20 1.62
C LEU A 95 -2.73 -5.50 2.89
N ALA A 96 -2.54 -6.68 3.48
CA ALA A 96 -3.31 -7.09 4.66
C ALA A 96 -2.93 -6.35 5.95
N ILE A 97 -1.68 -5.92 6.08
CA ILE A 97 -1.16 -5.26 7.29
C ILE A 97 -1.34 -3.75 7.22
N TYR A 98 -1.10 -3.13 6.05
CA TYR A 98 -0.89 -1.69 5.99
C TYR A 98 -1.63 -0.96 4.87
N LEU A 99 -1.55 -1.43 3.62
CA LEU A 99 -2.09 -0.69 2.47
C LEU A 99 -3.62 -0.81 2.34
N ALA A 100 -4.18 -1.99 2.55
CA ALA A 100 -5.62 -2.24 2.51
C ALA A 100 -6.08 -3.14 3.68
N PRO A 101 -5.73 -2.80 4.93
CA PRO A 101 -6.00 -3.67 6.07
C PRO A 101 -7.50 -3.84 6.27
N ASN A 102 -7.88 -5.06 6.60
CA ASN A 102 -9.23 -5.41 7.02
C ASN A 102 -9.25 -5.74 8.52
N THR A 103 -10.44 -5.87 9.08
CA THR A 103 -10.63 -6.10 10.53
C THR A 103 -10.05 -7.41 11.05
N SER A 104 -9.77 -8.37 10.16
CA SER A 104 -9.28 -9.69 10.53
C SER A 104 -7.76 -9.83 10.42
N VAL A 105 -7.07 -8.84 9.85
CA VAL A 105 -5.63 -8.86 9.51
C VAL A 105 -5.24 -10.15 8.78
N SER A 106 -6.11 -10.56 7.85
CA SER A 106 -5.91 -11.74 7.00
C SER A 106 -5.79 -11.29 5.56
N VAL A 107 -5.05 -12.03 4.73
CA VAL A 107 -4.87 -11.68 3.33
C VAL A 107 -6.20 -11.71 2.58
N SER A 108 -6.47 -10.68 1.76
CA SER A 108 -7.62 -10.69 0.87
C SER A 108 -7.23 -11.37 -0.44
N ARG A 109 -7.78 -12.57 -0.67
CA ARG A 109 -7.50 -13.36 -1.87
C ARG A 109 -7.95 -12.68 -3.16
N SER A 110 -8.84 -11.69 -3.08
CA SER A 110 -9.25 -10.88 -4.23
C SER A 110 -8.06 -10.18 -4.91
N PHE A 111 -6.97 -9.93 -4.18
CA PHE A 111 -5.77 -9.30 -4.73
C PHE A 111 -4.75 -10.28 -5.33
N LEU A 112 -4.94 -11.61 -5.20
CA LEU A 112 -3.94 -12.59 -5.64
C LEU A 112 -3.65 -12.48 -7.14
N GLY A 113 -4.67 -12.32 -7.99
CA GLY A 113 -4.46 -12.22 -9.43
C GLY A 113 -3.75 -10.93 -9.86
N ALA A 114 -3.84 -9.86 -9.06
CA ALA A 114 -3.02 -8.67 -9.28
C ALA A 114 -1.59 -8.87 -8.76
N ALA A 115 -1.43 -9.44 -7.57
CA ALA A 115 -0.13 -9.71 -6.95
C ALA A 115 0.72 -10.69 -7.78
N ARG A 116 0.09 -11.66 -8.46
CA ARG A 116 0.74 -12.62 -9.35
C ARG A 116 1.40 -11.96 -10.56
N GLN A 117 0.95 -10.80 -11.01
CA GLN A 117 1.51 -10.10 -12.17
C GLN A 117 2.79 -9.33 -11.78
N VAL A 118 3.81 -10.05 -11.30
CA VAL A 118 5.03 -9.48 -10.69
C VAL A 118 5.73 -8.49 -11.64
N GLY A 119 5.78 -8.79 -12.94
CA GLY A 119 6.35 -7.89 -13.96
C GLY A 119 5.62 -6.55 -14.13
N ASN A 120 4.36 -6.48 -13.72
CA ASN A 120 3.51 -5.29 -13.86
C ASN A 120 3.32 -4.51 -12.55
N LEU A 121 3.81 -5.00 -11.39
CA LEU A 121 3.56 -4.36 -10.08
C LEU A 121 3.93 -2.87 -10.05
N LYS A 122 5.00 -2.47 -10.74
CA LYS A 122 5.44 -1.05 -10.81
C LYS A 122 4.57 -0.18 -11.72
N GLN A 123 3.80 -0.79 -12.62
CA GLN A 123 2.90 -0.11 -13.56
C GLN A 123 1.44 -0.12 -13.08
N MET A 124 1.16 -0.83 -11.98
CA MET A 124 -0.16 -0.89 -11.39
C MET A 124 -0.48 0.35 -10.55
N ASP A 125 -1.75 0.72 -10.53
CA ASP A 125 -2.26 1.86 -9.78
C ASP A 125 -2.62 1.49 -8.33
N TRP A 126 -1.60 1.24 -7.53
CA TRP A 126 -1.78 0.92 -6.11
C TRP A 126 -2.30 2.12 -5.32
N CYS A 127 -1.99 3.35 -5.75
CA CYS A 127 -2.49 4.57 -5.11
C CYS A 127 -4.01 4.62 -5.13
N ASN A 128 -4.64 4.44 -6.30
CA ASN A 128 -6.11 4.45 -6.38
C ASN A 128 -6.75 3.28 -5.63
N LEU A 129 -6.16 2.09 -5.69
CA LEU A 129 -6.66 0.95 -4.89
C LEU A 129 -6.69 1.26 -3.39
N VAL A 130 -5.60 1.81 -2.86
CA VAL A 130 -5.48 2.13 -1.43
C VAL A 130 -6.46 3.23 -1.03
N ALA A 131 -6.63 4.25 -1.87
CA ALA A 131 -7.62 5.30 -1.67
C ALA A 131 -9.05 4.73 -1.65
N ASP A 132 -9.41 3.90 -2.64
CA ASP A 132 -10.73 3.26 -2.73
C ASP A 132 -11.02 2.41 -1.48
N CYS A 133 -10.04 1.62 -1.03
CA CYS A 133 -10.16 0.81 0.18
C CYS A 133 -10.37 1.67 1.45
N LEU A 134 -9.63 2.78 1.57
CA LEU A 134 -9.78 3.72 2.68
C LEU A 134 -11.15 4.39 2.67
N PHE A 135 -11.57 4.94 1.54
CA PHE A 135 -12.81 5.71 1.44
C PHE A 135 -14.03 4.82 1.63
N LYS A 136 -14.03 3.62 1.04
CA LYS A 136 -15.04 2.61 1.31
C LYS A 136 -15.06 2.22 2.79
N GLY A 137 -13.88 2.01 3.39
CA GLY A 137 -13.77 1.67 4.82
C GLY A 137 -14.33 2.74 5.75
N ILE A 138 -14.12 4.02 5.44
CA ILE A 138 -14.68 5.16 6.19
C ILE A 138 -16.20 5.26 5.95
N LYS A 139 -16.65 5.11 4.71
CA LYS A 139 -18.08 5.15 4.36
C LYS A 139 -18.87 4.05 5.08
N ASP A 140 -18.38 2.81 5.02
CA ASP A 140 -18.97 1.67 5.73
C ASP A 140 -19.02 1.92 7.25
N TYR A 141 -17.97 2.55 7.82
CA TYR A 141 -17.93 2.90 9.23
C TYR A 141 -19.00 3.95 9.58
N LYS A 142 -19.08 5.05 8.82
CA LYS A 142 -20.04 6.15 9.06
C LYS A 142 -21.50 5.73 8.88
N GLN A 143 -21.76 4.77 8.00
CA GLN A 143 -23.12 4.27 7.74
C GLN A 143 -23.54 3.13 8.69
N SER A 144 -22.65 2.67 9.57
CA SER A 144 -22.97 1.53 10.43
C SER A 144 -23.63 1.94 11.74
N ASP A 145 -24.78 1.35 12.02
CA ASP A 145 -25.44 1.44 13.33
C ASP A 145 -24.79 0.55 14.41
N ARG A 146 -23.73 -0.20 14.06
CA ARG A 146 -23.09 -1.16 14.98
C ARG A 146 -22.09 -0.45 15.88
N LEU A 147 -22.22 -0.65 17.19
CA LEU A 147 -21.41 0.01 18.24
C LEU A 147 -19.90 -0.30 18.25
N CYS A 148 -19.34 -1.04 17.29
CA CYS A 148 -17.93 -1.49 17.30
C CYS A 148 -17.35 -1.75 15.89
N VAL A 149 -17.72 -0.96 14.88
CA VAL A 149 -17.10 -1.10 13.55
C VAL A 149 -15.67 -0.56 13.58
N HIS A 150 -14.72 -1.36 13.08
CA HIS A 150 -13.35 -0.90 12.87
C HIS A 150 -13.27 -0.28 11.47
N VAL A 151 -12.60 0.87 11.35
CA VAL A 151 -12.36 1.50 10.05
C VAL A 151 -11.38 0.63 9.26
N LYS A 152 -11.79 0.20 8.06
CA LYS A 152 -10.93 -0.57 7.13
C LYS A 152 -10.07 0.39 6.30
N GLY A 153 -9.02 -0.14 5.66
CA GLY A 153 -8.12 0.62 4.81
C GLY A 153 -7.04 1.39 5.58
N CYS A 154 -6.14 2.04 4.83
CA CYS A 154 -4.96 2.68 5.40
C CYS A 154 -5.28 4.05 6.03
N VAL A 155 -5.90 4.06 7.22
CA VAL A 155 -6.22 5.30 7.95
C VAL A 155 -4.99 6.13 8.33
N HIS A 156 -3.79 5.52 8.31
CA HIS A 156 -2.52 6.22 8.56
C HIS A 156 -2.31 7.37 7.57
N ILE A 157 -2.83 7.26 6.35
CA ILE A 157 -2.73 8.34 5.35
C ILE A 157 -3.29 9.65 5.88
N LEU A 158 -4.46 9.62 6.53
CA LEU A 158 -5.11 10.83 7.06
C LEU A 158 -4.24 11.50 8.13
N SER A 159 -3.60 10.72 8.99
CA SER A 159 -2.78 11.29 10.06
C SER A 159 -1.46 11.85 9.55
N VAL A 160 -0.83 11.22 8.55
CA VAL A 160 0.37 11.78 7.93
C VAL A 160 0.05 13.13 7.28
N ILE A 161 -1.06 13.20 6.52
CA ILE A 161 -1.54 14.46 5.94
C ILE A 161 -1.77 15.49 7.05
N PHE A 162 -2.48 15.12 8.12
CA PHE A 162 -2.73 16.04 9.23
C PHE A 162 -1.45 16.56 9.90
N ILE A 163 -0.46 15.70 10.17
CA ILE A 163 0.82 16.10 10.75
C ILE A 163 1.52 17.14 9.87
N ASP A 164 1.50 16.94 8.55
CA ASP A 164 2.11 17.86 7.59
C ASP A 164 1.43 19.23 7.54
N LEU A 165 0.13 19.27 7.83
CA LEU A 165 -0.68 20.48 7.80
C LEU A 165 -0.80 21.17 9.16
N ALA A 166 -0.52 20.49 10.27
CA ALA A 166 -0.67 21.06 11.62
C ALA A 166 0.25 22.27 11.82
N LYS A 167 -0.33 23.44 12.15
CA LYS A 167 0.41 24.65 12.52
C LYS A 167 0.71 24.62 14.02
N HIS A 168 1.95 24.38 14.39
CA HIS A 168 2.39 24.54 15.79
C HIS A 168 3.82 25.11 15.86
N PRO A 169 4.11 26.09 16.74
CA PRO A 169 5.44 26.72 16.82
C PRO A 169 6.60 25.75 17.08
N THR A 170 6.33 24.65 17.78
CA THR A 170 7.35 23.64 18.12
C THR A 170 7.35 22.42 17.18
N LEU A 171 6.38 22.33 16.26
CA LEU A 171 6.31 21.23 15.30
C LEU A 171 7.04 21.64 14.02
N ILE A 172 8.23 21.09 13.84
CA ILE A 172 9.00 21.24 12.59
C ILE A 172 8.68 20.02 11.73
N VAL A 173 7.96 20.26 10.64
CA VAL A 173 7.66 19.23 9.64
C VAL A 173 8.86 19.14 8.69
N PRO A 174 9.55 18.00 8.59
CA PRO A 174 10.68 17.85 7.68
C PRO A 174 10.23 17.84 6.22
N ASP A 175 11.05 18.37 5.32
CA ASP A 175 10.82 18.27 3.88
C ASP A 175 11.17 16.87 3.34
N GLY A 176 10.55 16.49 2.22
CA GLY A 176 10.86 15.26 1.50
C GLY A 176 9.66 14.37 1.19
N PHE A 177 9.84 13.47 0.23
CA PHE A 177 8.84 12.48 -0.15
C PHE A 177 9.50 11.09 -0.30
N PRO A 178 8.77 9.99 -0.03
CA PRO A 178 7.39 9.96 0.48
C PRO A 178 7.28 10.44 1.93
N ARG A 179 6.14 10.99 2.32
CA ARG A 179 5.97 11.54 3.68
C ARG A 179 6.16 10.48 4.77
N LEU A 180 5.76 9.23 4.48
CA LEU A 180 5.94 8.10 5.38
C LEU A 180 7.40 7.85 5.78
N SER A 181 8.39 8.25 4.97
CA SER A 181 9.81 8.04 5.30
C SER A 181 10.40 9.13 6.21
N VAL A 182 9.74 10.28 6.32
CA VAL A 182 10.25 11.45 7.06
C VAL A 182 9.40 11.79 8.28
N VAL A 183 8.13 11.41 8.30
CA VAL A 183 7.26 11.58 9.47
C VAL A 183 7.60 10.53 10.53
N THR A 184 7.95 11.01 11.72
CA THR A 184 8.34 10.17 12.85
C THR A 184 7.15 9.85 13.74
N THR A 185 7.25 8.73 14.45
CA THR A 185 6.28 8.35 15.49
C THR A 185 6.13 9.44 16.55
N GLU A 186 7.19 10.17 16.87
CA GLU A 186 7.16 11.27 17.84
C GLU A 186 6.26 12.42 17.41
N MET A 187 6.29 12.80 16.12
CA MET A 187 5.37 13.81 15.57
C MET A 187 3.91 13.36 15.67
N GLY A 188 3.65 12.08 15.38
CA GLY A 188 2.31 11.49 15.53
C GLY A 188 1.83 11.48 16.99
N CYS A 189 2.71 11.14 17.92
CA CYS A 189 2.41 11.20 19.35
C CYS A 189 2.18 12.63 19.84
N PHE A 190 2.96 13.60 19.34
CA PHE A 190 2.82 15.02 19.66
C PHE A 190 1.45 15.55 19.21
N THR A 191 1.11 15.34 17.94
CA THR A 191 -0.16 15.82 17.35
C THR A 191 -1.38 15.22 18.04
N SER A 192 -1.35 13.92 18.35
CA SER A 192 -2.39 13.28 19.14
C SER A 192 -2.59 13.93 20.52
N LYS A 193 -1.51 14.06 21.30
CA LYS A 193 -1.59 14.70 22.64
C LYS A 193 -2.11 16.11 22.55
N TRP A 194 -1.71 16.84 21.52
CA TRP A 194 -2.17 18.18 21.29
C TRP A 194 -3.66 18.24 20.93
N VAL A 195 -4.17 17.34 20.09
CA VAL A 195 -5.62 17.22 19.81
C VAL A 195 -6.41 16.88 21.08
N VAL A 196 -5.92 15.94 21.90
CA VAL A 196 -6.56 15.58 23.18
C VAL A 196 -6.56 16.74 24.18
N ALA A 197 -5.50 17.57 24.19
CA ALA A 197 -5.41 18.75 25.05
C ALA A 197 -6.28 19.92 24.58
N HIS A 198 -6.77 19.89 23.33
CA HIS A 198 -7.66 20.90 22.76
C HIS A 198 -8.96 20.26 22.25
N PRO A 199 -9.72 19.54 23.11
CA PRO A 199 -10.86 18.76 22.66
C PRO A 199 -12.02 19.68 22.26
N PHE A 200 -12.47 19.54 21.01
CA PHE A 200 -13.73 20.00 20.42
C PHE A 200 -14.15 21.47 20.68
N GLY A 201 -13.94 22.31 19.67
CA GLY A 201 -14.35 23.73 19.64
C GLY A 201 -13.19 24.72 19.81
N SER A 202 -12.00 24.24 20.17
CA SER A 202 -10.76 25.03 20.10
C SER A 202 -10.14 24.84 18.73
N PHE A 203 -9.98 25.95 18.00
CA PHE A 203 -9.37 26.01 16.68
C PHE A 203 -8.09 25.18 16.61
N VAL A 204 -8.08 24.21 15.70
CA VAL A 204 -6.83 23.56 15.29
C VAL A 204 -6.31 24.32 14.08
N PRO A 205 -5.29 25.18 14.19
CA PRO A 205 -4.77 25.86 13.02
C PRO A 205 -4.13 24.84 12.08
N VAL A 206 -4.72 24.69 10.90
CA VAL A 206 -4.25 23.84 9.80
C VAL A 206 -3.70 24.76 8.69
N ARG A 207 -2.64 24.34 8.01
CA ARG A 207 -2.12 24.97 6.79
C ARG A 207 -3.01 24.61 5.61
N CYS A 208 -3.25 25.57 4.72
CA CYS A 208 -3.68 25.24 3.37
C CYS A 208 -2.56 24.45 2.67
N LEU A 209 -2.89 23.70 1.62
CA LEU A 209 -1.89 22.88 0.94
C LEU A 209 -0.74 23.73 0.37
N GLU A 210 -1.05 24.93 -0.09
CA GLU A 210 -0.12 25.91 -0.67
C GLU A 210 0.91 26.42 0.36
N GLU A 211 0.60 26.31 1.65
CA GLU A 211 1.48 26.71 2.76
C GLU A 211 2.24 25.50 3.35
N SER A 212 2.00 24.29 2.84
CA SER A 212 2.51 23.04 3.40
C SER A 212 3.66 22.44 2.59
N VAL A 213 4.20 21.33 3.07
CA VAL A 213 5.19 20.50 2.34
C VAL A 213 4.68 19.99 0.99
N TYR A 214 3.36 20.01 0.75
CA TYR A 214 2.75 19.62 -0.51
C TYR A 214 2.74 20.74 -1.56
N ALA A 215 3.04 21.99 -1.19
CA ALA A 215 3.04 23.12 -2.11
C ALA A 215 3.83 22.89 -3.42
N PRO A 216 5.04 22.29 -3.38
CA PRO A 216 5.82 22.04 -4.60
C PRO A 216 5.20 21.02 -5.56
N VAL A 217 4.29 20.15 -5.06
CA VAL A 217 3.72 19.03 -5.82
C VAL A 217 2.26 19.25 -6.21
N LEU A 218 1.65 20.37 -5.81
CA LEU A 218 0.29 20.76 -6.19
C LEU A 218 0.06 20.76 -7.70
N ASN A 219 1.01 21.30 -8.46
CA ASN A 219 0.92 21.37 -9.93
C ASN A 219 0.97 19.99 -10.61
N ASN A 220 1.44 18.95 -9.90
CA ASN A 220 1.54 17.59 -10.39
C ASN A 220 0.37 16.71 -9.92
N MET A 221 -0.59 17.26 -9.19
CA MET A 221 -1.78 16.52 -8.79
C MET A 221 -2.68 16.31 -10.02
N PRO A 222 -3.19 15.08 -10.25
CA PRO A 222 -4.20 14.87 -11.27
C PRO A 222 -5.40 15.76 -10.97
N ASN A 223 -5.84 16.57 -11.94
CA ASN A 223 -7.12 17.24 -11.84
C ASN A 223 -8.17 16.15 -11.61
N GLY A 224 -8.93 16.25 -10.51
CA GLY A 224 -9.90 15.23 -10.12
C GLY A 224 -10.83 14.89 -11.27
N ASN A 225 -10.64 13.72 -11.87
CA ASN A 225 -11.61 13.17 -12.80
C ASN A 225 -12.76 12.62 -11.97
N THR A 226 -13.96 13.12 -12.23
CA THR A 226 -15.22 12.54 -11.76
C THR A 226 -15.30 11.10 -12.25
N VAL A 227 -15.17 10.11 -11.36
CA VAL A 227 -15.32 8.70 -11.71
C VAL A 227 -16.71 8.23 -11.28
N GLU A 228 -17.50 7.76 -12.25
CA GLU A 228 -18.73 7.00 -12.01
C GLU A 228 -18.46 5.86 -11.01
N GLY A 229 -19.26 5.84 -9.95
CA GLY A 229 -19.15 4.88 -8.86
C GLY A 229 -19.13 3.44 -9.35
N VAL A 230 -18.00 2.78 -9.19
CA VAL A 230 -17.90 1.33 -9.27
C VAL A 230 -18.68 0.77 -8.08
N LYS A 231 -19.85 0.18 -8.35
CA LYS A 231 -20.52 -0.71 -7.41
C LYS A 231 -19.56 -1.86 -7.09
N CYS A 232 -19.09 -1.93 -5.85
CA CYS A 232 -18.54 -3.18 -5.34
C CYS A 232 -19.70 -4.18 -5.25
N SER A 233 -19.66 -5.21 -6.07
CA SER A 233 -20.60 -6.32 -5.99
C SER A 233 -20.42 -7.03 -4.66
N ASP A 234 -21.47 -7.03 -3.86
CA ASP A 234 -21.69 -8.08 -2.87
C ASP A 234 -22.12 -9.35 -3.61
N SER A 235 -21.73 -10.49 -3.02
CA SER A 235 -22.29 -11.84 -3.16
C SER A 235 -21.75 -12.80 -4.23
N ASP A 236 -21.65 -14.04 -3.75
CA ASP A 236 -21.51 -15.31 -4.44
C ASP A 236 -22.37 -15.40 -5.71
N SER A 237 -21.75 -15.72 -6.84
CA SER A 237 -22.21 -16.70 -7.84
C SER A 237 -21.45 -16.53 -9.17
N ASN A 238 -21.13 -17.69 -9.76
CA ASN A 238 -20.44 -17.84 -11.04
C ASN A 238 -21.23 -17.22 -12.20
N THR A 239 -20.56 -16.58 -13.17
CA THR A 239 -20.27 -17.15 -14.51
C THR A 239 -19.62 -16.14 -15.45
N ASP A 240 -18.85 -16.71 -16.38
CA ASP A 240 -18.06 -16.18 -17.48
C ASP A 240 -18.55 -14.91 -18.19
N ALA A 241 -17.65 -13.92 -18.30
CA ALA A 241 -17.57 -12.97 -19.43
C ALA A 241 -16.27 -12.13 -19.39
N LEU A 242 -15.08 -12.73 -19.58
CA LEU A 242 -13.85 -11.95 -19.81
C LEU A 242 -12.90 -12.68 -20.78
N ALA A 243 -13.20 -12.59 -22.08
CA ALA A 243 -12.27 -12.97 -23.15
C ALA A 243 -11.88 -11.80 -24.07
N ASP A 244 -12.57 -10.64 -24.00
CA ASP A 244 -12.43 -9.59 -25.03
C ASP A 244 -11.59 -8.37 -24.61
N GLN A 245 -10.91 -8.36 -23.46
CA GLN A 245 -10.12 -7.21 -23.02
C GLN A 245 -8.62 -7.27 -23.35
N PHE A 246 -8.13 -8.36 -23.97
CA PHE A 246 -6.71 -8.52 -24.31
C PHE A 246 -6.38 -8.44 -25.81
N ALA A 247 -7.32 -8.03 -26.66
CA ALA A 247 -7.03 -7.78 -28.07
C ALA A 247 -6.40 -6.39 -28.27
N ILE A 248 -5.08 -6.29 -28.16
CA ILE A 248 -4.33 -5.18 -28.77
C ILE A 248 -4.12 -5.54 -30.25
N THR A 249 -4.92 -4.92 -31.13
CA THR A 249 -4.68 -4.95 -32.57
C THR A 249 -3.56 -3.97 -32.91
N ASP A 250 -2.36 -4.47 -33.19
CA ASP A 250 -1.34 -3.72 -33.93
C ASP A 250 -1.72 -3.71 -35.41
N THR A 251 -2.08 -2.53 -35.91
CA THR A 251 -2.14 -2.25 -37.35
C THR A 251 -1.41 -0.93 -37.58
N ASP A 252 -0.18 -0.99 -38.08
CA ASP A 252 0.06 -0.51 -39.44
C ASP A 252 1.46 -0.84 -39.97
N GLN A 253 1.45 -1.16 -41.26
CA GLN A 253 2.56 -1.58 -42.11
C GLN A 253 3.46 -0.40 -42.49
N ASN A 254 4.77 -0.61 -42.63
CA ASN A 254 5.47 -0.24 -43.87
C ASN A 254 6.79 -0.99 -44.12
N ASN A 255 6.68 -1.95 -45.03
CA ASN A 255 7.60 -2.44 -46.05
C ASN A 255 9.01 -1.79 -46.21
N ASN A 256 10.07 -2.63 -46.14
CA ASN A 256 11.01 -2.81 -47.27
C ASN A 256 12.11 -3.88 -47.04
N LYS A 257 12.13 -4.85 -47.96
CA LYS A 257 13.26 -5.64 -48.54
C LYS A 257 13.98 -6.76 -47.72
N HIS A 258 13.72 -8.00 -48.17
CA HIS A 258 14.43 -9.29 -48.01
C HIS A 258 15.92 -9.30 -48.48
N PRO A 259 16.65 -10.44 -48.48
CA PRO A 259 16.99 -11.39 -47.39
C PRO A 259 18.50 -11.81 -47.43
N ILE A 260 19.11 -12.28 -46.33
CA ILE A 260 20.37 -13.08 -46.43
C ILE A 260 20.39 -14.23 -45.40
N LEU A 261 20.81 -15.39 -45.91
CA LEU A 261 20.92 -16.73 -45.34
C LEU A 261 22.26 -16.94 -44.57
N ALA A 262 22.36 -18.08 -43.88
CA ALA A 262 23.57 -18.74 -43.32
C ALA A 262 23.98 -18.30 -41.89
N GLU A 263 24.48 -19.15 -40.98
CA GLU A 263 24.68 -20.60 -40.95
C GLU A 263 24.96 -21.02 -39.49
N LEU A 264 24.93 -22.33 -39.31
CA LEU A 264 25.28 -23.18 -38.17
C LEU A 264 26.60 -22.82 -37.43
N GLY A 265 26.68 -23.10 -36.12
CA GLY A 265 27.97 -23.10 -35.40
C GLY A 265 27.90 -23.47 -33.92
N ASN A 266 27.86 -24.77 -33.61
CA ASN A 266 28.17 -25.33 -32.29
C ASN A 266 29.67 -25.23 -31.98
N ALA A 267 30.04 -24.93 -30.73
CA ALA A 267 31.24 -25.50 -30.09
C ALA A 267 31.21 -25.37 -28.54
N ARG A 268 31.28 -26.54 -27.88
CA ARG A 268 31.85 -26.76 -26.52
C ARG A 268 33.31 -26.25 -26.49
N THR A 269 34.00 -26.01 -25.36
CA THR A 269 34.59 -27.04 -24.47
C THR A 269 35.26 -26.35 -23.26
N THR A 270 34.80 -26.72 -22.04
CA THR A 270 35.56 -27.17 -20.84
C THR A 270 36.44 -26.28 -19.94
N HIS A 271 36.11 -26.44 -18.64
CA HIS A 271 36.91 -26.80 -17.45
C HIS A 271 38.02 -25.88 -16.91
N ASN A 272 37.90 -25.54 -15.62
CA ASN A 272 38.86 -25.99 -14.61
C ASN A 272 38.22 -26.11 -13.21
N THR A 273 38.74 -27.07 -12.45
CA THR A 273 38.16 -27.71 -11.26
C THR A 273 39.09 -27.54 -10.05
N SER A 274 38.49 -27.37 -8.87
CA SER A 274 39.04 -27.62 -7.51
C SER A 274 40.05 -26.60 -6.96
N SER A 275 40.19 -26.32 -5.66
CA SER A 275 39.83 -27.03 -4.41
C SER A 275 39.70 -26.03 -3.23
N SER A 276 38.87 -26.33 -2.23
CA SER A 276 38.91 -25.81 -0.83
C SER A 276 39.68 -26.83 0.07
N PRO A 277 39.74 -26.79 1.43
CA PRO A 277 39.16 -25.87 2.44
C PRO A 277 40.06 -25.58 3.70
N ILE A 278 39.47 -24.98 4.75
CA ILE A 278 39.64 -25.17 6.23
C ILE A 278 39.94 -23.86 7.02
N VAL A 279 38.92 -23.28 7.69
CA VAL A 279 38.57 -23.24 9.16
C VAL A 279 39.35 -22.22 9.99
N GLU A 280 38.63 -21.33 10.69
CA GLU A 280 38.94 -20.94 12.07
C GLU A 280 37.64 -20.58 12.84
N HIS A 281 37.44 -21.25 13.97
CA HIS A 281 36.39 -21.02 14.97
C HIS A 281 36.82 -19.87 15.90
N VAL A 282 35.90 -18.98 16.28
CA VAL A 282 36.07 -18.09 17.44
C VAL A 282 34.96 -18.37 18.44
N VAL A 283 35.38 -18.86 19.61
CA VAL A 283 34.64 -18.93 20.88
C VAL A 283 35.06 -17.73 21.72
N LEU A 284 34.13 -17.09 22.46
CA LEU A 284 34.43 -16.40 23.72
C LEU A 284 33.15 -16.10 24.53
N ASP A 285 32.95 -16.97 25.52
CA ASP A 285 32.48 -16.83 26.92
C ASP A 285 31.47 -15.76 27.38
N THR A 286 30.56 -16.29 28.20
CA THR A 286 29.57 -15.60 29.05
C THR A 286 30.18 -15.33 30.45
N PRO A 287 29.89 -14.20 31.12
CA PRO A 287 30.30 -14.02 32.51
C PRO A 287 29.25 -14.54 33.50
N ALA A 288 29.70 -15.39 34.42
CA ALA A 288 28.94 -15.85 35.57
C ALA A 288 29.02 -14.84 36.75
N ARG A 289 27.92 -14.80 37.50
CA ARG A 289 27.73 -14.15 38.82
C ARG A 289 28.87 -14.42 39.80
N ALA A 290 29.21 -13.39 40.57
CA ALA A 290 29.83 -13.53 41.88
C ALA A 290 28.98 -12.78 42.94
N SER A 291 28.53 -13.54 43.93
CA SER A 291 28.00 -13.07 45.21
C SER A 291 29.14 -13.03 46.23
N GLY A 292 29.14 -12.03 47.12
CA GLY A 292 30.06 -11.95 48.24
C GLY A 292 29.65 -10.91 49.27
N THR A 293 29.17 -11.44 50.41
CA THR A 293 29.19 -10.92 51.80
C THR A 293 28.66 -9.52 52.10
#